data_AF-A0A0W0Y094-F1
#
_entry.id   AF-A0A0W0Y094-F1
#
_cell.length_a   1.000
_cell.length_b   1.000
_cell.length_c   1.000
_cell.angle_alpha   90.00
_cell.angle_beta   90.00
_cell.angle_gamma   90.00
#
_symmetry.space_group_name_H-M   'P 1'
#
loop_
_entity.id
_entity.type
_entity.pdbx_description
1 polymer ?
#
loop_
_entity_poly.entity_id
_entity_poly.type
_entity_poly.pdbx_seq_one_letter_code
_entity_poly.pdbx_strand_id
1 'polypeptide(L)'
;MKFRLFYAALLLSPLSAFADEVPINQPVIPAANAAPENTVTRQYTTEDKTADLASFQRSIDYPTQIVRIKGSLADKNLSCDEVNAAIDKAMVSKITPDKFTYNIYISCSYDPQTRLATSFLINTYFDPLSDNAIDYLNNYLAEYNGSDLLGTTFNIESAKGVVISMNLNAGYKNNMRKTTYTLYHQDRGNYFFKSNYDLKKELIADIYSRFYSNDPEVVLPFLDKWISPYASSIYPGILRSSNYVELQPERIFVMDHEGDLFVSNLKYYFAHTCTKYTNKRCM
;
A
#
# COMPACT_ATOMS: atom_id res chain seq x y z
N MET A 1 17.02 35.78 59.15
CA MET A 1 16.15 34.68 58.68
C MET A 1 15.78 34.91 57.22
N LYS A 2 16.55 34.34 56.28
CA LYS A 2 16.27 34.35 54.83
C LYS A 2 16.07 32.90 54.40
N PHE A 3 14.85 32.37 54.45
CA PHE A 3 14.59 30.98 54.03
C PHE A 3 13.10 30.68 53.76
N ARG A 4 12.35 31.54 53.05
CA ARG A 4 10.95 31.23 52.68
C ARG A 4 10.48 31.80 51.35
N LEU A 5 11.33 31.77 50.31
CA LEU A 5 10.94 32.22 48.96
C LEU A 5 11.19 31.21 47.84
N PHE A 6 11.61 29.97 48.16
CA PHE A 6 11.95 28.96 47.14
C PHE A 6 10.89 27.87 46.91
N TYR A 7 9.77 27.86 47.64
CA TYR A 7 8.74 26.82 47.49
C TYR A 7 7.55 27.23 46.60
N ALA A 8 7.44 28.51 46.21
CA ALA A 8 6.32 28.98 45.39
C ALA A 8 6.57 28.84 43.87
N ALA A 9 7.82 28.62 43.43
CA ALA A 9 8.16 28.55 42.01
C ALA A 9 8.04 27.13 41.40
N LEU A 10 7.75 26.10 42.20
CA LEU A 10 7.66 24.70 41.75
C LEU A 10 6.21 24.22 41.51
N LEU A 11 5.20 25.09 41.71
CA LEU A 11 3.78 24.75 41.54
C LEU A 11 3.12 25.41 40.32
N LEU A 12 3.88 26.12 39.48
CA LEU A 12 3.34 26.89 38.34
C LEU A 12 4.11 26.67 37.02
N SER A 13 4.79 25.53 36.86
CA SER A 13 5.18 25.07 35.54
C SER A 13 4.00 24.29 34.94
N PRO A 14 3.28 24.85 33.94
CA PRO A 14 2.44 24.01 33.12
C PRO A 14 3.38 23.03 32.44
N LEU A 15 3.29 21.75 32.84
CA LEU A 15 3.72 20.64 32.00
C LEU A 15 2.81 20.67 30.78
N SER A 16 3.08 21.61 29.86
CA SER A 16 2.63 21.54 28.49
C SER A 16 3.40 20.38 27.87
N ALA A 17 3.00 19.16 28.24
CA ALA A 17 3.15 18.03 27.35
C ALA A 17 2.29 18.39 26.15
N PHE A 18 2.94 18.90 25.10
CA PHE A 18 2.38 18.79 23.78
C PHE A 18 2.14 17.30 23.57
N ALA A 19 0.90 16.87 23.78
CA ALA A 19 0.43 15.68 23.11
C ALA A 19 0.60 16.02 21.63
N ASP A 20 1.63 15.45 21.00
CA ASP A 20 1.58 15.30 19.55
C ASP A 20 0.23 14.62 19.29
N GLU A 21 -0.72 15.38 18.77
CA GLU A 21 -1.88 14.80 18.12
C GLU A 21 -1.32 13.99 16.97
N VAL A 22 -1.05 12.71 17.24
CA VAL A 22 -0.74 11.73 16.21
C VAL A 22 -1.94 11.81 15.28
N PRO A 23 -1.75 12.21 14.00
CA PRO A 23 -2.86 12.35 13.09
C PRO A 23 -3.65 11.04 13.10
N ILE A 24 -4.94 11.11 13.43
CA ILE A 24 -5.87 9.99 13.53
C ILE A 24 -6.25 9.48 12.12
N ASN A 25 -5.41 9.73 11.11
CA ASN A 25 -5.58 9.16 9.79
C ASN A 25 -5.07 7.73 9.86
N GLN A 26 -6.01 6.78 9.88
CA GLN A 26 -5.76 5.33 9.86
C GLN A 26 -5.02 4.99 8.57
N PRO A 27 -3.68 4.88 8.59
CA PRO A 27 -2.95 4.91 7.35
C PRO A 27 -3.01 3.52 6.72
N VAL A 28 -3.20 3.50 5.40
CA VAL A 28 -2.51 2.53 4.56
C VAL A 28 -1.02 2.79 4.80
N ILE A 29 -0.32 1.88 5.46
CA ILE A 29 1.09 2.06 5.77
C ILE A 29 1.90 1.32 4.70
N PRO A 30 2.70 2.02 3.88
CA PRO A 30 3.64 1.35 2.99
C PRO A 30 4.64 0.55 3.82
N ALA A 31 4.85 -0.72 3.48
CA ALA A 31 5.97 -1.48 4.03
C ALA A 31 7.24 -1.02 3.31
N ALA A 32 8.00 -0.13 3.94
CA ALA A 32 9.27 0.33 3.39
C ALA A 32 10.31 -0.79 3.49
N ASN A 33 10.69 -1.38 2.36
CA ASN A 33 11.98 -2.07 2.28
C ASN A 33 13.08 -1.00 2.34
N ALA A 34 14.14 -1.25 3.11
CA ALA A 34 15.31 -0.38 3.08
C ALA A 34 15.81 -0.28 1.63
N ALA A 35 15.95 0.95 1.11
CA ALA A 35 16.50 1.14 -0.22
C ALA A 35 17.89 0.50 -0.27
N PRO A 36 18.21 -0.32 -1.28
CA PRO A 36 19.54 -0.87 -1.43
C PRO A 36 20.58 0.26 -1.46
N GLU A 37 21.79 0.00 -0.96
CA GLU A 37 22.87 0.97 -1.05
C GLU A 37 23.09 1.42 -2.50
N ASN A 38 23.55 2.66 -2.67
CA ASN A 38 23.87 3.25 -3.98
C ASN A 38 22.72 3.16 -5.00
N THR A 39 21.50 3.42 -4.54
CA THR A 39 20.28 3.37 -5.37
C THR A 39 19.45 4.64 -5.19
N VAL A 40 18.95 5.18 -6.30
CA VAL A 40 17.93 6.24 -6.33
C VAL A 40 16.58 5.58 -6.55
N THR A 41 15.64 5.77 -5.63
CA THR A 41 14.28 5.21 -5.73
C THR A 41 13.24 6.30 -5.90
N ARG A 42 12.26 6.07 -6.77
CA ARG A 42 11.07 6.91 -6.93
C ARG A 42 9.82 6.06 -6.75
N GLN A 43 8.86 6.58 -6.00
CA GLN A 43 7.58 5.93 -5.77
C GLN A 43 6.44 6.89 -6.11
N TYR A 44 5.45 6.40 -6.84
CA TYR A 44 4.23 7.11 -7.18
C TYR A 44 3.05 6.20 -6.90
N THR A 45 2.05 6.68 -6.16
CA THR A 45 0.91 5.83 -5.81
C THR A 45 -0.37 6.64 -5.68
N THR A 46 -1.49 5.98 -5.96
CA THR A 46 -2.83 6.43 -5.59
C THR A 46 -3.53 5.42 -4.67
N GLU A 47 -2.79 4.44 -4.16
CA GLU A 47 -3.29 3.38 -3.27
C GLU A 47 -3.54 3.88 -1.84
N ASP A 48 -2.99 5.04 -1.49
CA ASP A 48 -3.17 5.73 -0.20
C ASP A 48 -4.50 6.48 -0.09
N LYS A 49 -5.15 6.76 -1.23
CA LYS A 49 -6.48 7.38 -1.27
C LYS A 49 -7.53 6.35 -0.87
N THR A 50 -8.47 6.75 0.00
CA THR A 50 -9.69 5.97 0.24
C THR A 50 -10.30 5.61 -1.11
N ALA A 51 -10.75 4.36 -1.26
CA ALA A 51 -11.44 3.91 -2.46
C ALA A 51 -12.73 4.73 -2.62
N ASP A 52 -12.64 5.88 -3.30
CA ASP A 52 -13.79 6.70 -3.62
C ASP A 52 -14.57 5.94 -4.67
N LEU A 53 -15.61 5.23 -4.24
CA LEU A 53 -16.47 4.42 -5.10
C LEU A 53 -17.03 5.23 -6.28
N ALA A 54 -17.16 6.56 -6.15
CA ALA A 54 -17.61 7.43 -7.25
C ALA A 54 -16.59 7.55 -8.40
N SER A 55 -15.32 7.25 -8.14
CA SER A 55 -14.26 7.20 -9.16
C SER A 55 -14.26 5.91 -9.98
N PHE A 56 -15.00 4.88 -9.55
CA PHE A 56 -15.10 3.59 -10.23
C PHE A 56 -16.26 3.62 -11.23
N GLN A 57 -15.99 4.10 -12.45
CA GLN A 57 -17.01 4.36 -13.48
C GLN A 57 -16.95 3.38 -14.67
N ARG A 58 -16.10 2.35 -14.57
CA ARG A 58 -15.89 1.36 -15.61
C ARG A 58 -17.06 0.38 -15.67
N SER A 59 -17.55 0.11 -16.88
CA SER A 59 -18.59 -0.90 -17.12
C SER A 59 -18.03 -2.18 -17.74
N ILE A 60 -16.82 -2.11 -18.30
CA ILE A 60 -16.16 -3.21 -19.00
C ILE A 60 -15.12 -3.89 -18.10
N ASP A 61 -15.10 -5.22 -18.05
CA ASP A 61 -14.02 -5.97 -17.38
C ASP A 61 -12.70 -5.72 -18.13
N TYR A 62 -11.65 -5.31 -17.40
CA TYR A 62 -10.32 -5.07 -17.96
C TYR A 62 -9.22 -5.51 -17.00
N PRO A 63 -8.19 -6.25 -17.47
CA PRO A 63 -7.16 -6.83 -16.62
C PRO A 63 -6.24 -5.75 -16.02
N THR A 64 -5.73 -6.02 -14.84
CA THR A 64 -4.68 -5.19 -14.25
C THR A 64 -3.43 -5.26 -15.11
N GLN A 65 -2.84 -4.10 -15.38
CA GLN A 65 -1.61 -3.99 -16.15
C GLN A 65 -0.41 -4.06 -15.22
N ILE A 66 0.61 -4.81 -15.61
CA ILE A 66 1.83 -5.06 -14.82
C ILE A 66 3.05 -4.62 -15.63
N VAL A 67 3.99 -3.94 -14.98
CA VAL A 67 5.35 -3.72 -15.52
C VAL A 67 6.35 -4.21 -14.48
N ARG A 68 7.19 -5.16 -14.88
CA ARG A 68 8.19 -5.80 -14.02
C ARG A 68 9.54 -5.92 -14.74
N ILE A 69 10.03 -4.79 -15.21
CA ILE A 69 11.23 -4.69 -16.06
C ILE A 69 12.46 -4.50 -15.18
N LYS A 70 13.56 -5.17 -15.55
CA LYS A 70 14.90 -4.90 -15.05
C LYS A 70 15.85 -4.78 -16.23
N GLY A 71 16.65 -3.71 -16.27
CA GLY A 71 17.60 -3.45 -17.36
C GLY A 71 19.01 -3.15 -16.84
N SER A 72 20.02 -3.52 -17.64
CA SER A 72 21.43 -3.20 -17.40
C SER A 72 21.81 -1.92 -18.15
N LEU A 73 22.62 -1.08 -17.52
CA LEU A 73 23.02 0.24 -18.05
C LEU A 73 24.54 0.45 -18.07
N ALA A 74 25.34 -0.56 -17.73
CA ALA A 74 26.79 -0.45 -17.53
C ALA A 74 27.53 0.23 -18.69
N ASP A 75 27.08 0.04 -19.93
CA ASP A 75 27.74 0.58 -21.13
C ASP A 75 27.07 1.84 -21.69
N LYS A 76 26.06 2.40 -21.02
CA LYS A 76 25.26 3.52 -21.55
C LYS A 76 25.71 4.90 -21.11
N ASN A 77 26.64 4.98 -20.14
CA ASN A 77 27.15 6.24 -19.58
C ASN A 77 26.03 7.23 -19.19
N LEU A 78 24.94 6.72 -18.61
CA LEU A 78 23.80 7.52 -18.17
C LEU A 78 23.86 7.74 -16.66
N SER A 79 23.39 8.90 -16.19
CA SER A 79 23.09 9.13 -14.78
C SER A 79 21.73 8.57 -14.39
N CYS A 80 21.48 8.37 -13.09
CA CYS A 80 20.15 7.96 -12.63
C CYS A 80 19.05 9.02 -12.89
N ASP A 81 19.40 10.29 -13.04
CA ASP A 81 18.43 11.33 -13.38
C ASP A 81 17.96 11.20 -14.83
N GLU A 82 18.87 10.93 -15.76
CA GLU A 82 18.53 10.67 -17.16
C GLU A 82 17.70 9.41 -17.32
N VAL A 83 18.04 8.35 -16.58
CA VAL A 83 17.25 7.11 -16.51
C VAL A 83 15.83 7.40 -16.03
N ASN A 84 15.68 8.12 -14.92
CA ASN A 84 14.37 8.45 -14.37
C ASN A 84 13.56 9.34 -15.33
N ALA A 85 14.20 10.31 -16.00
CA ALA A 85 13.53 11.17 -16.98
C ALA A 85 13.03 10.39 -18.21
N ALA A 86 13.82 9.41 -18.68
CA ALA A 86 13.41 8.53 -19.77
C ALA A 86 12.19 7.67 -19.38
N ILE A 87 12.20 7.08 -18.18
CA ILE A 87 11.08 6.29 -17.65
C ILE A 87 9.84 7.18 -17.42
N ASP A 88 10.03 8.40 -16.93
CA ASP A 88 8.93 9.34 -16.71
C ASP A 88 8.21 9.69 -18.02
N LYS A 89 8.99 10.01 -19.06
CA LYS A 89 8.46 10.32 -20.39
C LYS A 89 7.75 9.13 -21.03
N ALA A 90 8.32 7.93 -20.88
CA ALA A 90 7.76 6.72 -21.49
C ALA A 90 6.51 6.22 -20.76
N MET A 91 6.46 6.35 -19.44
CA MET A 91 5.45 5.69 -18.62
C MET A 91 4.79 6.60 -17.58
N VAL A 92 5.54 7.16 -16.62
CA VAL A 92 4.95 7.80 -15.43
C VAL A 92 4.02 8.96 -15.82
N SER A 93 4.45 9.80 -16.76
CA SER A 93 3.65 10.92 -17.26
C SER A 93 2.38 10.51 -18.02
N LYS A 94 2.26 9.24 -18.42
CA LYS A 94 1.10 8.67 -19.14
C LYS A 94 0.09 8.00 -18.20
N ILE A 95 0.53 7.62 -17.00
CA ILE A 95 -0.32 6.95 -16.00
C ILE A 95 -0.76 7.98 -14.95
N THR A 96 -1.80 8.74 -15.27
CA THR A 96 -2.28 9.86 -14.46
C THR A 96 -3.41 9.48 -13.48
N PRO A 97 -3.51 10.16 -12.32
CA PRO A 97 -4.46 9.79 -11.26
C PRO A 97 -5.94 10.05 -11.59
N ASP A 98 -6.24 10.80 -12.64
CA ASP A 98 -7.61 10.99 -13.15
C ASP A 98 -8.09 9.81 -14.00
N LYS A 99 -7.16 8.99 -14.52
CA LYS A 99 -7.49 7.84 -15.40
C LYS A 99 -7.20 6.50 -14.75
N PHE A 100 -6.22 6.45 -13.84
CA PHE A 100 -5.70 5.21 -13.31
C PHE A 100 -5.64 5.21 -11.80
N THR A 101 -5.93 4.05 -11.23
CA THR A 101 -5.29 3.65 -9.98
C THR A 101 -3.93 3.04 -10.32
N TYR A 102 -2.87 3.40 -9.59
CA TYR A 102 -1.55 2.83 -9.81
C TYR A 102 -0.71 2.77 -8.55
N ASN A 103 0.27 1.87 -8.59
CA ASN A 103 1.38 1.85 -7.66
C ASN A 103 2.68 1.58 -8.43
N ILE A 104 3.55 2.57 -8.49
CA ILE A 104 4.77 2.59 -9.32
C ILE A 104 5.99 2.68 -8.41
N TYR A 105 6.88 1.70 -8.52
CA TYR A 105 8.22 1.73 -7.94
C TYR A 105 9.26 1.71 -9.04
N ILE A 106 10.15 2.70 -9.02
CA ILE A 106 11.30 2.78 -9.90
C ILE A 106 12.55 2.82 -9.03
N SER A 107 13.55 2.01 -9.37
CA SER A 107 14.86 2.05 -8.73
C SER A 107 15.96 2.11 -9.79
N CYS A 108 16.93 2.99 -9.60
CA CYS A 108 18.14 3.07 -10.41
C CYS A 108 19.36 2.91 -9.50
N SER A 109 20.14 1.86 -9.73
CA SER A 109 21.41 1.64 -9.02
C SER A 109 22.54 2.35 -9.78
N TYR A 110 23.52 2.87 -9.04
CA TYR A 110 24.66 3.59 -9.61
C TYR A 110 25.98 3.14 -9.00
N ASP A 111 27.08 3.36 -9.72
CA ASP A 111 28.43 3.21 -9.21
C ASP A 111 28.79 4.41 -8.31
N PRO A 112 29.17 4.22 -7.03
CA PRO A 112 29.43 5.32 -6.11
C PRO A 112 30.64 6.19 -6.48
N GLN A 113 31.59 5.66 -7.25
CA GLN A 113 32.79 6.38 -7.70
C GLN A 113 32.49 7.27 -8.90
N THR A 114 31.81 6.73 -9.91
CA THR A 114 31.54 7.46 -11.16
C THR A 114 30.19 8.16 -11.18
N ARG A 115 29.28 7.78 -10.27
CA ARG A 115 27.87 8.21 -10.21
C ARG A 115 27.04 7.86 -11.44
N LEU A 116 27.56 6.97 -12.31
CA LEU A 116 26.84 6.46 -13.47
C LEU A 116 25.91 5.32 -13.08
N ALA A 117 24.75 5.28 -13.73
CA ALA A 117 23.74 4.25 -13.56
C ALA A 117 24.25 2.90 -14.07
N THR A 118 24.07 1.86 -13.27
CA THR A 118 24.50 0.49 -13.59
C THR A 118 23.32 -0.40 -13.95
N SER A 119 22.15 -0.15 -13.38
CA SER A 119 20.92 -0.86 -13.68
C SER A 119 19.69 -0.07 -13.27
N PHE A 120 18.54 -0.44 -13.81
CA PHE A 120 17.24 0.06 -13.39
C PHE A 120 16.23 -1.06 -13.23
N LEU A 121 15.20 -0.79 -12.44
CA LEU A 121 14.03 -1.65 -12.28
C LEU A 121 12.77 -0.80 -12.23
N ILE A 122 11.73 -1.28 -12.90
CA ILE A 122 10.36 -0.76 -12.88
C ILE A 122 9.48 -1.88 -12.35
N ASN A 123 8.79 -1.64 -11.24
CA ASN A 123 7.85 -2.56 -10.62
C ASN A 123 6.55 -1.82 -10.39
N THR A 124 5.51 -2.16 -11.14
CA THR A 124 4.23 -1.48 -11.03
C THR A 124 3.06 -2.38 -11.37
N TYR A 125 1.90 -2.00 -10.84
CA TYR A 125 0.60 -2.39 -11.34
C TYR A 125 -0.29 -1.15 -11.46
N PHE A 126 -1.22 -1.17 -12.41
CA PHE A 126 -2.21 -0.11 -12.59
C PHE A 126 -3.49 -0.62 -13.26
N ASP A 127 -4.60 0.06 -12.99
CA ASP A 127 -5.92 -0.27 -13.52
C ASP A 127 -6.61 1.00 -14.03
N PRO A 128 -7.24 0.98 -15.23
CA PRO A 128 -8.05 2.08 -15.73
C PRO A 128 -9.33 2.22 -14.90
N LEU A 129 -9.71 3.46 -14.56
CA LEU A 129 -10.84 3.78 -13.68
C LEU A 129 -12.20 3.85 -14.40
N SER A 130 -12.19 4.05 -15.72
CA SER A 130 -13.37 4.25 -16.57
C SER A 130 -13.17 3.65 -17.96
N ASP A 131 -14.24 3.53 -18.74
CA ASP A 131 -14.19 3.02 -20.12
C ASP A 131 -13.36 3.95 -21.03
N ASN A 132 -13.45 5.27 -20.83
CA ASN A 132 -12.58 6.23 -21.52
C ASN A 132 -11.09 6.03 -21.17
N ALA A 133 -10.78 5.64 -19.93
CA ALA A 133 -9.41 5.32 -19.53
C ALA A 133 -8.92 4.00 -20.15
N ILE A 134 -9.83 3.02 -20.40
CA ILE A 134 -9.51 1.83 -21.19
C ILE A 134 -9.14 2.23 -22.61
N ASP A 135 -9.93 3.07 -23.28
CA ASP A 135 -9.64 3.50 -24.66
C ASP A 135 -8.29 4.23 -24.74
N TYR A 136 -8.02 5.12 -23.77
CA TYR A 136 -6.71 5.76 -23.65
C TYR A 136 -5.59 4.73 -23.46
N LEU A 137 -5.78 3.76 -22.57
CA LEU A 137 -4.80 2.72 -22.29
C LEU A 137 -4.52 1.86 -23.53
N ASN A 138 -5.54 1.46 -24.28
CA ASN A 138 -5.37 0.68 -25.51
C ASN A 138 -4.49 1.42 -26.54
N ASN A 139 -4.71 2.72 -26.70
CA ASN A 139 -3.87 3.55 -27.57
C ASN A 139 -2.42 3.65 -27.05
N TYR A 140 -2.24 3.86 -25.75
CA TYR A 140 -0.93 3.89 -25.12
C TYR A 140 -0.18 2.54 -25.27
N LEU A 141 -0.87 1.42 -25.08
CA LEU A 141 -0.30 0.08 -25.29
C LEU A 141 0.10 -0.13 -26.75
N ALA A 142 -0.71 0.30 -27.72
CA ALA A 142 -0.40 0.16 -29.14
C ALA A 142 0.84 0.98 -29.56
N GLU A 143 1.08 2.13 -28.91
CA GLU A 143 2.21 3.02 -29.22
C GLU A 143 3.51 2.60 -28.50
N TYR A 144 3.43 2.20 -27.23
CA TYR A 144 4.62 2.04 -26.38
C TYR A 144 4.95 0.58 -26.04
N ASN A 145 3.98 -0.35 -26.04
CA ASN A 145 4.27 -1.72 -25.63
C ASN A 145 5.18 -2.42 -26.66
N GLY A 146 6.30 -2.95 -26.20
CA GLY A 146 7.36 -3.52 -27.03
C GLY A 146 8.42 -2.51 -27.53
N SER A 147 8.32 -1.22 -27.18
CA SER A 147 9.32 -0.22 -27.59
C SER A 147 10.67 -0.38 -26.86
N ASP A 148 11.75 0.19 -27.39
CA ASP A 148 13.01 0.28 -26.64
C ASP A 148 12.91 1.32 -25.51
N LEU A 149 13.27 0.91 -24.29
CA LEU A 149 13.46 1.77 -23.14
C LEU A 149 14.85 1.52 -22.57
N LEU A 150 15.78 2.43 -22.88
CA LEU A 150 17.16 2.38 -22.39
C LEU A 150 17.88 1.08 -22.78
N GLY A 151 17.61 0.53 -23.97
CA GLY A 151 18.18 -0.76 -24.42
C GLY A 151 17.50 -2.01 -23.86
N THR A 152 16.35 -1.85 -23.20
CA THR A 152 15.52 -2.96 -22.71
C THR A 152 14.11 -2.82 -23.28
N THR A 153 13.49 -3.93 -23.69
CA THR A 153 12.11 -3.89 -24.21
C THR A 153 11.14 -3.44 -23.11
N PHE A 154 10.34 -2.42 -23.41
CA PHE A 154 9.29 -1.93 -22.54
C PHE A 154 8.03 -2.77 -22.68
N ASN A 155 7.84 -3.72 -21.77
CA ASN A 155 6.69 -4.63 -21.77
C ASN A 155 5.69 -4.27 -20.68
N ILE A 156 4.42 -4.13 -21.10
CA ILE A 156 3.26 -4.04 -20.23
C ILE A 156 2.46 -5.33 -20.42
N GLU A 157 2.29 -6.08 -19.33
CA GLU A 157 1.65 -7.38 -19.30
C GLU A 157 0.25 -7.28 -18.67
N SER A 158 -0.68 -8.14 -19.09
CA SER A 158 -1.99 -8.27 -18.45
C SER A 158 -1.98 -9.39 -17.41
N ALA A 159 -2.40 -9.10 -16.19
CA ALA A 159 -2.62 -10.12 -15.18
C ALA A 159 -3.95 -10.85 -15.45
N LYS A 160 -3.95 -12.19 -15.31
CA LYS A 160 -5.18 -13.00 -15.35
C LYS A 160 -6.09 -12.76 -14.16
N GLY A 161 -5.52 -12.30 -13.06
CA GLY A 161 -6.23 -11.97 -11.84
C GLY A 161 -5.27 -11.70 -10.69
N VAL A 162 -5.83 -11.48 -9.51
CA VAL A 162 -5.08 -11.25 -8.28
C VAL A 162 -5.61 -12.15 -7.19
N VAL A 163 -4.71 -12.92 -6.59
CA VAL A 163 -4.95 -13.65 -5.34
C VAL A 163 -4.55 -12.75 -4.20
N ILE A 164 -5.44 -12.61 -3.23
CA ILE A 164 -5.16 -11.97 -1.95
C ILE A 164 -4.94 -13.04 -0.91
N SER A 165 -3.77 -13.02 -0.28
CA SER A 165 -3.51 -13.75 0.95
C SER A 165 -3.51 -12.73 2.09
N MET A 166 -4.66 -12.58 2.76
CA MET A 166 -4.86 -11.56 3.78
C MET A 166 -4.64 -12.12 5.19
N ASN A 167 -3.64 -11.60 5.89
CA ASN A 167 -3.48 -11.88 7.32
C ASN A 167 -4.23 -10.84 8.16
N LEU A 168 -4.88 -11.29 9.23
CA LEU A 168 -5.43 -10.46 10.29
C LEU A 168 -4.67 -10.74 11.58
N ASN A 169 -4.05 -9.71 12.14
CA ASN A 169 -3.39 -9.77 13.43
C ASN A 169 -4.17 -8.92 14.44
N ALA A 170 -4.51 -9.49 15.60
CA ALA A 170 -5.17 -8.75 16.68
C ALA A 170 -4.34 -8.85 17.96
N GLY A 171 -4.17 -7.72 18.66
CA GLY A 171 -3.29 -7.71 19.81
C GLY A 171 -3.32 -6.43 20.64
N TYR A 172 -2.30 -6.30 21.48
CA TYR A 172 -2.14 -5.19 22.39
C TYR A 172 -0.82 -4.46 22.21
N LYS A 173 -0.92 -3.18 21.87
CA LYS A 173 0.18 -2.27 21.61
C LYS A 173 0.30 -1.28 22.76
N ASN A 174 1.38 -1.45 23.54
CA ASN A 174 1.70 -0.59 24.69
C ASN A 174 2.14 0.83 24.26
N ASN A 175 2.89 0.92 23.17
CA ASN A 175 3.43 2.17 22.65
C ASN A 175 3.13 2.28 21.15
N MET A 176 2.26 3.22 20.79
CA MET A 176 1.81 3.42 19.41
C MET A 176 2.92 3.88 18.46
N ARG A 177 4.02 4.43 18.99
CA ARG A 177 5.18 4.85 18.20
C ARG A 177 6.13 3.70 17.87
N LYS A 178 6.02 2.55 18.54
CA LYS A 178 6.84 1.36 18.25
C LYS A 178 6.13 0.44 17.27
N THR A 179 6.88 -0.33 16.50
CA THR A 179 6.31 -1.36 15.60
C THR A 179 5.84 -2.59 16.36
N THR A 180 6.42 -2.90 17.52
CA THR A 180 6.13 -4.10 18.29
C THR A 180 4.83 -4.01 19.10
N TYR A 181 4.10 -5.12 19.16
CA TYR A 181 2.92 -5.31 20.00
C TYR A 181 2.79 -6.79 20.41
N THR A 182 1.98 -7.07 21.42
CA THR A 182 1.69 -8.45 21.84
C THR A 182 0.60 -9.00 20.94
N LEU A 183 0.92 -10.01 20.14
CA LEU A 183 -0.04 -10.71 19.29
C LEU A 183 -0.88 -11.66 20.16
N TYR A 184 -2.20 -11.53 20.08
CA TYR A 184 -3.13 -12.44 20.76
C TYR A 184 -3.62 -13.52 19.83
N HIS A 185 -3.93 -13.14 18.59
CA HIS A 185 -4.50 -14.05 17.61
C HIS A 185 -4.13 -13.62 16.19
N GLN A 186 -3.98 -14.60 15.31
CA GLN A 186 -3.71 -14.40 13.90
C GLN A 186 -4.51 -15.41 13.07
N ASP A 187 -5.21 -14.91 12.05
CA ASP A 187 -5.88 -15.73 11.04
C ASP A 187 -5.53 -15.25 9.64
N ARG A 188 -5.84 -16.09 8.64
CA ARG A 188 -5.60 -15.80 7.22
C ARG A 188 -6.81 -16.18 6.36
N GLY A 189 -7.27 -15.24 5.55
CA GLY A 189 -8.24 -15.46 4.47
C GLY A 189 -7.58 -15.38 3.09
N ASN A 190 -8.04 -16.19 2.13
CA ASN A 190 -7.53 -16.15 0.75
C ASN A 190 -8.68 -15.95 -0.24
N TYR A 191 -8.50 -15.01 -1.17
CA TYR A 191 -9.54 -14.62 -2.13
C TYR A 191 -8.95 -14.41 -3.51
N PHE A 192 -9.73 -14.66 -4.56
CA PHE A 192 -9.36 -14.37 -5.94
C PHE A 192 -10.26 -13.26 -6.48
N PHE A 193 -9.65 -12.29 -7.16
CA PHE A 193 -10.34 -11.24 -7.91
C PHE A 193 -9.84 -11.24 -9.35
N LYS A 194 -10.71 -10.86 -10.30
CA LYS A 194 -10.34 -10.77 -11.72
C LYS A 194 -9.34 -9.64 -11.98
N SER A 195 -9.34 -8.60 -11.16
CA SER A 195 -8.43 -7.45 -11.28
C SER A 195 -8.22 -6.75 -9.93
N ASN A 196 -7.17 -5.93 -9.83
CA ASN A 196 -6.97 -5.03 -8.71
C ASN A 196 -8.01 -3.90 -8.68
N TYR A 197 -8.64 -3.56 -9.81
CA TYR A 197 -9.85 -2.74 -9.83
C TYR A 197 -10.99 -3.36 -9.00
N ASP A 198 -11.30 -4.64 -9.24
CA ASP A 198 -12.38 -5.35 -8.52
C ASP A 198 -12.03 -5.55 -7.04
N LEU A 199 -10.77 -5.90 -6.77
CA LEU A 199 -10.24 -5.92 -5.41
C LEU A 199 -10.52 -4.61 -4.66
N LYS A 200 -10.28 -3.47 -5.30
CA LYS A 200 -10.47 -2.16 -4.66
C LYS A 200 -11.95 -1.85 -4.43
N LYS A 201 -12.79 -2.12 -5.44
CA LYS A 201 -14.24 -1.92 -5.37
C LYS A 201 -14.91 -2.80 -4.32
N GLU A 202 -14.40 -4.01 -4.12
CA GLU A 202 -14.96 -4.97 -3.17
C GLU A 202 -14.23 -4.94 -1.83
N LEU A 203 -13.04 -5.54 -1.72
CA LEU A 203 -12.37 -5.73 -0.43
C LEU A 203 -11.90 -4.40 0.18
N ILE A 204 -11.21 -3.55 -0.59
CA ILE A 204 -10.61 -2.33 -0.02
C ILE A 204 -11.68 -1.33 0.42
N ALA A 205 -12.72 -1.13 -0.38
CA ALA A 205 -13.88 -0.32 0.01
C ALA A 205 -14.56 -0.85 1.29
N ASP A 206 -14.61 -2.17 1.43
CA ASP A 206 -15.22 -2.85 2.58
C ASP A 206 -14.37 -2.74 3.85
N ILE A 207 -13.03 -2.74 3.70
CA ILE A 207 -12.10 -2.40 4.79
C ILE A 207 -12.39 -0.99 5.30
N TYR A 208 -12.48 0.00 4.41
CA TYR A 208 -12.74 1.38 4.83
C TYR A 208 -14.12 1.56 5.48
N SER A 209 -15.15 0.85 4.99
CA SER A 209 -16.51 1.02 5.50
C SER A 209 -16.77 0.23 6.79
N ARG A 210 -16.14 -0.93 7.00
CA ARG A 210 -16.48 -1.82 8.12
C ARG A 210 -15.34 -2.20 9.06
N PHE A 211 -14.11 -2.39 8.57
CA PHE A 211 -12.99 -2.84 9.42
C PHE A 211 -12.63 -1.82 10.50
N TYR A 212 -12.76 -0.53 10.19
CA TYR A 212 -12.42 0.56 11.12
C TYR A 212 -13.54 0.94 12.11
N SER A 213 -14.55 0.09 12.26
CA SER A 213 -15.64 0.27 13.23
C SER A 213 -15.34 -0.43 14.57
N ASN A 214 -15.89 0.09 15.67
CA ASN A 214 -15.99 -0.62 16.95
C ASN A 214 -17.42 -1.13 17.24
N ASP A 215 -18.34 -0.96 16.28
CA ASP A 215 -19.69 -1.52 16.34
C ASP A 215 -19.65 -3.01 15.96
N PRO A 216 -20.05 -3.94 16.86
CA PRO A 216 -20.08 -5.36 16.60
C PRO A 216 -20.88 -5.74 15.34
N GLU A 217 -22.00 -5.06 15.08
CA GLU A 217 -22.88 -5.34 13.93
C GLU A 217 -22.25 -4.92 12.60
N VAL A 218 -21.17 -4.15 12.65
CA VAL A 218 -20.42 -3.69 11.46
C VAL A 218 -19.15 -4.51 11.27
N VAL A 219 -18.32 -4.62 12.31
CA VAL A 219 -16.99 -5.24 12.19
C VAL A 219 -17.05 -6.77 12.17
N LEU A 220 -17.94 -7.42 12.93
CA LEU A 220 -17.99 -8.89 12.97
C LEU A 220 -18.46 -9.48 11.62
N PRO A 221 -19.49 -8.94 10.93
CA PRO A 221 -19.84 -9.41 9.58
C PRO A 221 -18.75 -9.13 8.53
N PHE A 222 -17.86 -8.16 8.76
CA PHE A 222 -16.68 -7.97 7.91
C PHE A 222 -15.69 -9.13 8.09
N LEU A 223 -15.43 -9.52 9.33
CA LEU A 223 -14.55 -10.64 9.65
C LEU A 223 -15.11 -11.98 9.17
N ASP A 224 -16.42 -12.19 9.28
CA ASP A 224 -17.08 -13.41 8.79
C ASP A 224 -16.91 -13.59 7.27
N LYS A 225 -17.04 -12.48 6.53
CA LYS A 225 -16.90 -12.47 5.08
C LYS A 225 -15.44 -12.69 4.64
N TRP A 226 -14.50 -12.01 5.29
CA TRP A 226 -13.14 -11.84 4.77
C TRP A 226 -12.02 -12.58 5.52
N ILE A 227 -12.31 -13.20 6.67
CA ILE A 227 -11.30 -13.92 7.46
C ILE A 227 -11.70 -15.38 7.62
N SER A 228 -12.87 -15.62 8.20
CA SER A 228 -13.37 -16.97 8.46
C SER A 228 -14.87 -16.90 8.73
N PRO A 229 -15.70 -17.83 8.21
CA PRO A 229 -17.15 -17.82 8.40
C PRO A 229 -17.62 -17.96 9.86
N TYR A 230 -16.69 -18.22 10.80
CA TYR A 230 -16.96 -18.32 12.24
C TYR A 230 -16.26 -17.21 13.04
N ALA A 231 -15.75 -16.18 12.39
CA ALA A 231 -15.00 -15.12 13.05
C ALA A 231 -15.84 -14.39 14.11
N SER A 232 -17.14 -14.19 13.88
CA SER A 232 -18.09 -13.61 14.84
C SER A 232 -18.25 -14.42 16.12
N SER A 233 -17.91 -15.71 16.12
CA SER A 233 -17.91 -16.54 17.33
C SER A 233 -16.61 -16.42 18.14
N ILE A 234 -15.50 -16.09 17.47
CA ILE A 234 -14.14 -16.14 18.06
C ILE A 234 -13.65 -14.73 18.43
N TYR A 235 -13.79 -13.78 17.50
CA TYR A 235 -13.24 -12.43 17.62
C TYR A 235 -13.88 -11.53 18.67
N PRO A 236 -15.13 -11.71 19.16
CA PRO A 236 -15.66 -10.86 20.21
C PRO A 236 -14.77 -10.78 21.47
N GLY A 237 -14.26 -11.92 21.95
CA GLY A 237 -13.37 -11.95 23.11
C GLY A 237 -12.00 -11.33 22.81
N ILE A 238 -11.48 -11.55 21.60
CA ILE A 238 -10.19 -11.04 21.14
C ILE A 238 -10.26 -9.51 21.02
N LEU A 239 -11.26 -8.97 20.31
CA LEU A 239 -11.39 -7.52 20.06
C LEU A 239 -11.65 -6.71 21.34
N ARG A 240 -12.37 -7.27 22.31
CA ARG A 240 -12.53 -6.67 23.66
C ARG A 240 -11.21 -6.59 24.43
N SER A 241 -10.27 -7.49 24.13
CA SER A 241 -8.95 -7.54 24.78
C SER A 241 -7.90 -6.75 24.00
N SER A 242 -8.05 -6.62 22.68
CA SER A 242 -7.13 -5.92 21.78
C SER A 242 -7.33 -4.41 21.78
N ASN A 243 -6.25 -3.65 21.57
CA ASN A 243 -6.31 -2.21 21.30
C ASN A 243 -5.70 -1.83 19.93
N TYR A 244 -5.27 -2.84 19.18
CA TYR A 244 -4.59 -2.70 17.90
C TYR A 244 -4.84 -3.92 17.02
N VAL A 245 -5.18 -3.68 15.75
CA VAL A 245 -5.48 -4.72 14.76
C VAL A 245 -4.84 -4.35 13.42
N GLU A 246 -4.31 -5.33 12.70
CA GLU A 246 -3.69 -5.13 11.38
C GLU A 246 -4.28 -6.08 10.33
N LEU A 247 -4.58 -5.55 9.14
CA LEU A 247 -4.84 -6.35 7.94
C LEU A 247 -3.69 -6.19 6.94
N GLN A 248 -3.14 -7.32 6.48
CA GLN A 248 -2.04 -7.38 5.54
C GLN A 248 -2.49 -8.17 4.29
N PRO A 249 -3.15 -7.51 3.32
CA PRO A 249 -3.60 -8.15 2.09
C PRO A 249 -2.42 -8.26 1.11
N GLU A 250 -1.69 -9.37 1.16
CA GLU A 250 -0.64 -9.65 0.18
C GLU A 250 -1.27 -9.86 -1.21
N ARG A 251 -0.85 -9.07 -2.20
CA ARG A 251 -1.35 -9.14 -3.57
C ARG A 251 -0.43 -9.97 -4.44
N ILE A 252 -0.95 -11.09 -4.93
CA ILE A 252 -0.24 -12.02 -5.78
C ILE A 252 -0.94 -12.00 -7.14
N PHE A 253 -0.37 -11.29 -8.11
CA PHE A 253 -0.87 -11.24 -9.46
C PHE A 253 -0.53 -12.55 -10.18
N VAL A 254 -1.55 -13.16 -10.78
CA VAL A 254 -1.42 -14.38 -11.57
C VAL A 254 -1.22 -13.95 -13.03
N MET A 255 -0.11 -14.38 -13.63
CA MET A 255 0.25 -14.00 -15.00
C MET A 255 -0.21 -15.05 -16.02
N ASP A 256 -0.02 -14.78 -17.31
CA ASP A 256 -0.53 -15.64 -18.37
C ASP A 256 0.12 -17.03 -18.42
N HIS A 257 1.42 -17.12 -18.16
CA HIS A 257 2.14 -18.39 -18.16
C HIS A 257 1.91 -19.16 -16.86
N GLU A 258 1.78 -20.48 -16.97
CA GLU A 258 1.58 -21.35 -15.80
C GLU A 258 2.76 -21.23 -14.82
N GLY A 259 2.45 -21.05 -13.54
CA GLY A 259 3.45 -20.87 -12.47
C GLY A 259 4.09 -19.48 -12.43
N ASP A 260 3.75 -18.57 -13.34
CA ASP A 260 4.27 -17.21 -13.36
C ASP A 260 3.42 -16.29 -12.48
N LEU A 261 4.06 -15.70 -11.47
CA LEU A 261 3.44 -14.86 -10.46
C LEU A 261 4.20 -13.54 -10.35
N PHE A 262 3.46 -12.48 -10.04
CA PHE A 262 4.04 -11.19 -9.72
C PHE A 262 3.54 -10.68 -8.37
N VAL A 263 4.48 -10.32 -7.51
CA VAL A 263 4.20 -9.66 -6.23
C VAL A 263 4.96 -8.34 -6.23
N SER A 264 4.24 -7.23 -6.08
CA SER A 264 4.88 -5.92 -6.07
C SER A 264 5.76 -5.74 -4.83
N ASN A 265 6.88 -5.06 -5.01
CA ASN A 265 7.75 -4.66 -3.89
C ASN A 265 7.08 -3.61 -2.99
N LEU A 266 6.05 -2.91 -3.51
CA LEU A 266 5.28 -1.93 -2.76
C LEU A 266 4.11 -2.61 -2.06
N LYS A 267 4.37 -3.05 -0.84
CA LYS A 267 3.33 -3.60 0.04
C LYS A 267 2.74 -2.49 0.87
N TYR A 268 1.51 -2.67 1.28
CA TYR A 268 0.92 -1.87 2.33
C TYR A 268 0.07 -2.74 3.25
N TYR A 269 -0.27 -2.20 4.41
CA TYR A 269 -1.19 -2.82 5.35
C TYR A 269 -2.12 -1.77 5.96
N PHE A 270 -3.23 -2.23 6.53
CA PHE A 270 -4.20 -1.40 7.23
C PHE A 270 -4.02 -1.57 8.73
N ALA A 271 -3.77 -0.47 9.44
CA ALA A 271 -3.61 -0.48 10.88
C ALA A 271 -4.80 0.20 11.57
N HIS A 272 -5.47 -0.53 12.45
CA HIS A 272 -6.57 -0.01 13.26
C HIS A 272 -6.11 0.19 14.70
N THR A 273 -5.82 1.45 15.04
CA THR A 273 -5.52 1.86 16.41
C THR A 273 -6.82 2.14 17.16
N CYS A 274 -7.24 1.21 18.01
CA CYS A 274 -8.53 1.25 18.70
C CYS A 274 -8.51 2.07 20.00
N THR A 275 -7.34 2.53 20.46
CA THR A 275 -7.25 3.35 21.68
C THR A 275 -7.97 4.70 21.59
N LYS A 276 -8.39 5.09 20.39
CA LYS A 276 -9.21 6.28 20.14
C LYS A 276 -10.66 6.14 20.65
N TYR A 277 -11.17 4.92 20.82
CA TYR A 277 -12.51 4.68 21.34
C TYR A 277 -12.55 4.83 22.86
N THR A 278 -13.74 5.09 23.42
CA THR A 278 -13.94 5.29 24.87
C THR A 278 -13.48 4.11 25.72
N ASN A 279 -13.70 2.88 25.25
CA ASN A 279 -13.26 1.63 25.91
C ASN A 279 -11.74 1.38 25.77
N LYS A 280 -11.05 2.14 24.91
CA LYS A 280 -9.64 1.96 24.51
C LYS A 280 -9.33 0.59 23.89
N ARG A 281 -10.36 -0.14 23.44
CA ARG A 281 -10.32 -1.48 22.87
C ARG A 281 -11.02 -1.49 21.52
N CYS A 282 -10.88 -2.55 20.76
CA CYS A 282 -11.50 -2.62 19.43
C CYS A 282 -13.00 -2.94 19.47
N MET A 283 -13.51 -3.35 20.64
CA MET A 283 -14.94 -3.56 20.91
C MET A 283 -15.23 -3.42 22.40
#